data_AF-A0A6A5TBK8-F1
#
_entry.id   AF-A0A6A5TBK8-F1
#
_cell.length_a   1.000
_cell.length_b   1.000
_cell.length_c   1.000
_cell.angle_alpha   90.00
_cell.angle_beta   90.00
_cell.angle_gamma   90.00
#
_symmetry.space_group_name_H-M   'P 1'
#
loop_
_entity.id
_entity.type
_entity.pdbx_description
1 polymer ?
#
loop_
_entity_poly.entity_id
_entity_poly.type
_entity_poly.pdbx_seq_one_letter_code
_entity_poly.pdbx_strand_id
1 'polypeptide(L)'
;MPKTYGSSTETEERIAACLHDFSGVEKFNIAAAARDYCVPVTRLRARFKGRMSRHDCSAPNYRLTERQDEALKLYITRCDNTGMPCLVP
;
A
#
# COMPACT_ATOMS: atom_id res chain seq x y z
N MET A 1 4.92 29.54 9.86
CA MET A 1 4.96 28.32 10.69
C MET A 1 4.79 27.10 9.78
N PRO A 2 5.53 25.99 10.00
CA PRO A 2 5.31 24.77 9.24
C PRO A 2 3.88 24.26 9.50
N LYS A 3 3.10 24.02 8.44
CA LYS A 3 1.78 23.38 8.58
C LYS A 3 1.99 21.94 9.07
N THR A 4 1.49 21.64 10.26
CA THR A 4 1.49 20.29 10.83
C THR A 4 0.23 19.58 10.38
N TYR A 5 0.39 18.48 9.65
CA TYR A 5 -0.72 17.70 9.09
C TYR A 5 -1.15 16.53 10.00
N GLY A 6 -0.74 16.52 11.27
CA GLY A 6 -1.00 15.40 12.18
C GLY A 6 -0.05 14.22 11.97
N SER A 7 -0.44 13.04 12.45
CA SER A 7 0.37 11.82 12.30
C SER A 7 0.40 11.35 10.84
N SER A 8 1.41 10.54 10.51
CA SER A 8 1.51 10.00 9.14
C SER A 8 0.31 9.12 8.79
N THR A 9 -0.20 8.34 9.74
CA THR A 9 -1.32 7.41 9.52
C THR A 9 -2.62 8.18 9.24
N GLU A 10 -2.98 9.14 10.08
CA GLU A 10 -4.17 10.00 9.89
C GLU A 10 -4.10 10.81 8.59
N THR A 11 -2.90 11.16 8.13
CA THR A 11 -2.71 11.83 6.84
C THR A 11 -3.03 10.89 5.69
N GLU A 12 -2.58 9.63 5.75
CA GLU A 12 -2.84 8.65 4.69
C GLU A 12 -4.32 8.22 4.66
N GLU A 13 -4.98 8.09 5.81
CA GLU A 13 -6.43 7.83 5.89
C GLU A 13 -7.25 8.94 5.20
N ARG A 14 -6.91 10.20 5.44
CA ARG A 14 -7.58 11.34 4.77
C ARG A 14 -7.27 11.39 3.27
N ILE A 15 -6.08 10.98 2.86
CA ILE A 15 -5.77 10.84 1.42
C ILE A 15 -6.61 9.73 0.81
N ALA A 16 -6.77 8.59 1.48
CA ALA A 16 -7.60 7.48 1.00
C ALA A 16 -9.08 7.91 0.85
N ALA A 17 -9.63 8.60 1.86
CA ALA A 17 -10.97 9.16 1.80
C ALA A 17 -11.12 10.15 0.62
N CYS A 18 -10.15 11.06 0.45
CA CYS A 18 -10.13 11.97 -0.68
C CYS A 18 -10.14 11.22 -2.01
N LEU A 19 -9.28 10.22 -2.21
CA LEU A 19 -9.21 9.50 -3.49
C LEU A 19 -10.47 8.68 -3.77
N HIS A 20 -11.12 8.16 -2.74
CA HIS A 20 -12.39 7.47 -2.84
C HIS A 20 -13.50 8.41 -3.33
N ASP A 21 -13.61 9.59 -2.73
CA ASP A 21 -14.67 10.56 -3.05
C ASP A 21 -14.53 11.17 -4.47
N PHE A 22 -13.32 11.17 -5.02
CA PHE A 22 -13.06 11.61 -6.39
C PHE A 22 -12.90 10.45 -7.39
N SER A 23 -13.20 9.22 -6.97
CA SER A 23 -13.18 8.06 -7.87
C SER A 23 -14.22 8.26 -8.99
N GLY A 24 -13.75 8.29 -10.25
CA GLY A 24 -14.61 8.51 -11.42
C GLY A 24 -14.72 9.95 -11.93
N VAL A 25 -14.11 10.94 -11.26
CA VAL A 25 -14.08 12.33 -11.77
C VAL A 25 -12.91 12.50 -12.74
N GLU A 26 -13.21 12.89 -13.99
CA GLU A 26 -12.21 13.02 -15.08
C GLU A 26 -11.16 14.12 -14.82
N LYS A 27 -11.54 15.19 -14.09
CA LYS A 27 -10.65 16.30 -13.74
C LYS A 27 -10.73 16.63 -12.26
N PHE A 28 -9.63 16.38 -11.56
CA PHE A 28 -9.51 16.58 -10.13
C PHE A 28 -8.49 17.68 -9.80
N ASN A 29 -8.93 18.74 -9.11
CA ASN A 29 -8.03 19.77 -8.63
C ASN A 29 -7.37 19.35 -7.30
N ILE A 30 -6.20 18.71 -7.42
CA ILE A 30 -5.40 18.21 -6.30
C ILE A 30 -5.12 19.30 -5.24
N ALA A 31 -4.91 20.55 -5.65
CA ALA A 31 -4.55 21.62 -4.71
C ALA A 31 -5.77 22.14 -3.92
N ALA A 32 -6.97 22.11 -4.51
CA ALA A 32 -8.19 22.41 -3.80
C ALA A 32 -8.49 21.30 -2.78
N ALA A 33 -8.55 20.06 -3.24
CA ALA A 33 -8.85 18.92 -2.38
C ALA A 33 -7.81 18.70 -1.27
N ALA A 34 -6.52 18.96 -1.51
CA ALA A 34 -5.52 18.92 -0.46
C ALA A 34 -5.81 19.91 0.68
N ARG A 35 -6.42 21.05 0.39
CA ARG A 35 -6.85 22.01 1.42
C ARG A 35 -8.08 21.50 2.15
N ASP A 36 -9.07 21.00 1.41
CA ASP A 36 -10.35 20.53 1.96
C ASP A 36 -10.16 19.34 2.91
N TYR A 37 -9.31 18.38 2.52
CA TYR A 37 -8.97 17.21 3.33
C TYR A 37 -7.82 17.47 4.31
N CYS A 38 -7.24 18.68 4.29
CA CYS A 38 -6.11 19.07 5.12
C CYS A 38 -4.92 18.07 5.02
N VAL A 39 -4.48 17.79 3.79
CA VAL A 39 -3.36 16.88 3.49
C VAL A 39 -2.27 17.56 2.65
N PRO A 40 -1.01 17.11 2.70
CA PRO A 40 0.03 17.66 1.84
C PRO A 40 -0.24 17.40 0.36
N VAL A 41 -0.24 18.46 -0.45
CA VAL A 41 -0.44 18.40 -1.91
C VAL A 41 0.49 17.39 -2.58
N THR A 42 1.75 17.34 -2.15
CA THR A 42 2.78 16.45 -2.71
C THR A 42 2.45 14.98 -2.47
N ARG A 43 1.97 14.63 -1.26
CA ARG A 43 1.56 13.26 -0.93
C ARG A 43 0.29 12.86 -1.66
N LEU A 44 -0.73 13.74 -1.66
CA LEU A 44 -1.97 13.48 -2.40
C LEU A 44 -1.70 13.26 -3.89
N ARG A 45 -0.84 14.09 -4.51
CA ARG A 45 -0.41 13.92 -5.91
C ARG A 45 0.32 12.60 -6.14
N ALA A 46 1.17 12.17 -5.21
CA ALA A 46 1.88 10.89 -5.32
C ALA A 46 0.89 9.71 -5.30
N ARG A 47 -0.10 9.73 -4.40
CA ARG A 47 -1.12 8.69 -4.27
C ARG A 47 -2.07 8.66 -5.46
N PHE A 48 -2.49 9.82 -5.95
CA PHE A 48 -3.28 9.95 -7.19
C PHE A 48 -2.55 9.33 -8.40
N LYS A 49 -1.22 9.42 -8.45
CA LYS A 49 -0.39 8.77 -9.48
C LYS A 49 -0.12 7.28 -9.23
N GLY A 50 -0.76 6.65 -8.24
CA GLY A 50 -0.59 5.24 -7.91
C GLY A 50 0.66 4.89 -7.10
N ARG A 51 1.38 5.88 -6.52
CA ARG A 51 2.51 5.56 -5.64
C ARG A 51 2.01 5.09 -4.28
N MET A 52 2.42 3.91 -3.85
CA MET A 52 2.06 3.34 -2.56
C MET A 52 2.60 4.17 -1.39
N SER A 53 1.91 4.09 -0.25
CA SER A 53 2.43 4.66 1.00
C SER A 53 3.54 3.79 1.56
N ARG A 54 4.38 4.38 2.41
CA ARG A 54 5.44 3.61 3.10
C ARG A 54 4.84 2.53 4.00
N HIS A 55 3.61 2.74 4.49
CA HIS A 55 2.89 1.81 5.35
C HIS A 55 2.37 0.60 4.56
N ASP A 56 2.06 0.79 3.28
CA ASP A 56 1.59 -0.28 2.40
C ASP A 56 2.74 -1.05 1.73
N CYS A 57 3.94 -0.48 1.71
CA CYS A 57 5.13 -1.16 1.19
C CYS A 57 5.59 -2.25 2.15
N SER A 58 5.78 -3.47 1.64
CA SER A 58 6.48 -4.52 2.38
C SER A 58 7.89 -4.05 2.72
N ALA A 59 8.40 -4.45 3.89
CA ALA A 59 9.78 -4.15 4.23
C ALA A 59 10.70 -4.78 3.16
N PRO A 60 11.82 -4.13 2.80
CA PRO A 60 12.69 -4.58 1.71
C PRO A 60 13.26 -5.99 1.91
N ASN A 61 13.24 -6.49 3.16
CA ASN A 61 13.72 -7.81 3.52
C ASN A 61 12.66 -8.91 3.30
N TYR A 62 11.39 -8.56 3.07
CA TYR A 62 10.36 -9.54 2.70
C TYR A 62 10.45 -9.82 1.20
N ARG A 63 10.90 -11.04 0.87
CA ARG A 63 10.97 -11.53 -0.52
C ARG A 63 9.64 -12.09 -1.03
N LEU A 64 8.74 -12.45 -0.12
CA LEU A 64 7.44 -13.02 -0.41
C LEU A 64 6.35 -12.20 0.27
N THR A 65 5.24 -12.01 -0.42
CA THR A 65 3.98 -11.56 0.19
C THR A 65 3.44 -12.63 1.14
N GLU A 66 2.57 -12.26 2.08
CA GLU A 66 1.96 -13.21 3.02
C GLU A 66 1.26 -14.38 2.31
N ARG A 67 0.54 -14.10 1.22
CA ARG A 67 -0.09 -15.13 0.38
C ARG A 67 0.92 -16.06 -0.30
N GLN A 68 2.06 -15.52 -0.73
CA GLN A 68 3.12 -16.33 -1.34
C GLN A 68 3.81 -17.21 -0.29
N ASP A 69 4.01 -16.70 0.92
CA ASP A 69 4.57 -17.45 2.04
C ASP A 69 3.63 -18.59 2.47
N GLU A 70 2.33 -18.32 2.57
CA GLU A 70 1.31 -19.34 2.88
C GLU A 70 1.23 -20.41 1.78
N ALA A 71 1.21 -20.00 0.51
CA ALA A 71 1.22 -20.94 -0.61
C ALA A 71 2.48 -21.82 -0.61
N LEU A 72 3.64 -21.25 -0.27
CA LEU A 72 4.90 -21.99 -0.16
C LEU A 72 4.84 -23.03 0.96
N LYS A 73 4.32 -22.66 2.14
CA LYS A 73 4.12 -23.57 3.27
C LYS A 73 3.20 -24.74 2.89
N LEU A 74 2.05 -24.45 2.28
CA LEU A 74 1.10 -25.47 1.81
C LEU A 74 1.75 -26.43 0.81
N TYR A 75 2.55 -25.88 -0.11
CA TYR A 75 3.29 -26.69 -1.07
C TYR A 75 4.30 -27.63 -0.40
N ILE A 76 5.10 -27.13 0.54
CA ILE A 76 6.07 -27.94 1.30
C ILE A 76 5.33 -29.07 2.04
N THR A 77 4.26 -28.74 2.77
CA THR A 77 3.44 -29.73 3.48
C THR A 77 2.88 -30.81 2.55
N ARG A 78 2.43 -30.41 1.35
CA ARG A 78 1.98 -31.36 0.33
C ARG A 78 3.12 -32.29 -0.10
N CYS A 79 4.30 -31.75 -0.40
CA CYS A 79 5.46 -32.54 -0.80
C CYS A 79 5.83 -33.58 0.27
N ASP A 80 5.90 -33.16 1.53
CA ASP A 80 6.18 -34.04 2.68
C ASP A 80 5.16 -35.18 2.78
N ASN A 81 3.87 -34.86 2.65
CA ASN A 81 2.79 -35.85 2.70
C ASN A 81 2.84 -36.85 1.54
N THR A 82 3.31 -36.42 0.37
CA THR A 82 3.45 -37.30 -0.81
C THR A 82 4.75 -38.09 -0.82
N GLY A 83 5.62 -37.92 0.18
CA GLY A 83 6.94 -38.55 0.22
C GLY A 83 7.85 -38.08 -0.92
N MET A 84 7.59 -36.87 -1.45
CA MET A 84 8.36 -36.33 -2.56
C MET A 84 9.76 -35.99 -2.04
N PRO A 85 10.83 -36.59 -2.61
CA PRO A 85 12.17 -36.34 -2.12
C PRO A 85 12.52 -34.86 -2.32
N CYS A 86 13.29 -34.30 -1.39
CA CYS A 86 13.88 -33.00 -1.59
C CYS A 86 14.77 -33.07 -2.84
N LEU A 87 14.32 -32.43 -3.93
CA LEU A 87 15.12 -32.25 -5.14
C LEU A 87 16.17 -31.19 -4.81
N VAL A 88 17.26 -31.64 -4.22
CA VAL A 88 18.45 -30.82 -3.98
C VAL A 88 19.11 -30.56 -5.35
N PRO A 89 19.37 -29.31 -5.75
CA PRO A 89 20.28 -29.03 -6.84
C PRO A 89 21.73 -29.37 -6.47
#